data_AF-A0A7V2MGB0-F1
#
_entry.id   AF-A0A7V2MGB0-F1
#
_cell.length_a   1.000
_cell.length_b   1.000
_cell.length_c   1.000
_cell.angle_alpha   90.00
_cell.angle_beta   90.00
_cell.angle_gamma   90.00
#
_symmetry.space_group_name_H-M   'P 1'
#
loop_
_entity.id
_entity.type
_entity.pdbx_description
1 polymer ?
#
loop_
_entity_poly.entity_id
_entity_poly.type
_entity_poly.pdbx_seq_one_letter_code
_entity_poly.pdbx_strand_id
1 'polypeptide(L)'
;MPLIELDRRGFLSWMGTAAAGSLSLSPRTEPWADAVAVPVLQHALRHLRYLPETHDSGVLDEVTERALIRFKRHARRPYRVVAATGQPDDVPPHACFSGACDPEIGEETVRELMHWLGRGWTLPLGRFRLVSLAGDDPRAPASLRYTLLREDVASAWRVVMGEVTARGGTVAGPYGDTWRPLGYHRKDGASRRSFHITGRAIDLNQRLANGPGQRYFLVPEIVRDRQFFRIYCRTLRQDGSQGSLFEAGRYGCWQFFSTTPTPIPRGYYLDLTALLAAHRFDRVPAQEGWESNYLRTEWWHYHYSAHKQETFLDECELVGVSEGDLLRAGYTVEEIDRRPG
;
A
#
# COMPACT_ATOMS: atom_id res chain seq x y z
N MET A 1 3.74 11.84 42.32
CA MET A 1 2.40 11.24 42.45
C MET A 1 2.51 9.76 42.15
N PRO A 2 1.83 8.86 42.88
CA PRO A 2 1.85 7.45 42.53
C PRO A 2 1.12 7.27 41.19
N LEU A 3 1.80 6.67 40.21
CA LEU A 3 1.18 6.21 38.97
C LEU A 3 0.15 5.14 39.35
N ILE A 4 -1.14 5.48 39.23
CA ILE A 4 -2.21 4.48 39.31
C ILE A 4 -2.06 3.61 38.08
N GLU A 5 -1.74 2.33 38.28
CA GLU A 5 -1.73 1.31 37.24
C GLU A 5 -3.19 1.07 36.81
N LEU A 6 -3.69 1.91 35.90
CA LEU A 6 -5.04 1.79 35.37
C LEU A 6 -5.04 0.64 34.36
N ASP A 7 -5.62 -0.49 34.72
CA ASP A 7 -5.96 -1.53 33.75
C ASP A 7 -7.02 -0.99 32.75
N ARG A 8 -7.30 -1.72 31.67
CA ARG A 8 -8.28 -1.31 30.63
C ARG A 8 -9.63 -0.90 31.23
N ARG A 9 -10.09 -1.55 32.32
CA ARG A 9 -11.35 -1.21 33.00
C ARG A 9 -11.18 0.05 33.85
N GLY A 10 -10.07 0.21 34.54
CA GLY A 10 -9.72 1.41 35.30
C GLY A 10 -9.63 2.64 34.40
N PHE A 11 -9.00 2.53 33.23
CA PHE A 11 -8.90 3.60 32.25
C PHE A 11 -10.28 3.98 31.68
N LEU A 12 -11.07 3.00 31.24
CA LEU A 12 -12.43 3.22 30.75
C LEU A 12 -13.35 3.77 31.85
N SER A 13 -13.17 3.34 33.11
CA SER A 13 -13.92 3.84 34.27
C SER A 13 -13.52 5.28 34.61
N TRP A 14 -12.23 5.62 34.63
CA TRP A 14 -11.75 6.97 34.90
C TRP A 14 -12.28 7.95 33.85
N MET A 15 -12.22 7.58 32.57
CA MET A 15 -12.76 8.40 31.46
C MET A 15 -14.29 8.42 31.45
N GLY A 16 -14.94 7.30 31.80
CA GLY A 16 -16.39 7.21 31.97
C GLY A 16 -16.90 8.06 33.13
N THR A 17 -16.12 8.23 34.20
CA THR A 17 -16.47 9.11 35.33
C THR A 17 -16.33 10.58 34.95
N ALA A 18 -15.37 10.93 34.09
CA ALA A 18 -15.29 12.26 33.48
C ALA A 18 -16.48 12.55 32.55
N ALA A 19 -17.06 11.52 31.90
CA ALA A 19 -18.21 11.64 30.99
C ALA A 19 -19.59 11.52 31.67
N ALA A 20 -19.71 10.79 32.79
CA ALA A 20 -20.97 10.50 33.47
C ALA A 20 -21.28 11.42 34.66
N GLY A 21 -20.40 12.37 34.96
CA GLY A 21 -20.72 13.48 35.87
C GLY A 21 -21.83 14.36 35.28
N SER A 22 -23.06 14.10 35.69
CA SER A 22 -24.24 14.97 35.52
C SER A 22 -24.02 16.31 36.25
N LEU A 23 -23.16 17.15 35.69
CA LEU A 23 -23.24 18.58 35.86
C LEU A 23 -24.04 19.10 34.66
N SER A 24 -25.05 19.92 34.95
CA SER A 24 -25.68 20.81 33.97
C SER A 24 -24.59 21.51 33.16
N LEU A 25 -24.29 20.98 31.98
CA LEU A 25 -23.39 21.60 31.01
C LEU A 25 -24.18 22.73 30.35
N SER A 26 -24.19 23.90 31.00
CA SER A 26 -24.11 25.14 30.24
C SER A 26 -22.95 24.98 29.24
N PRO A 27 -23.06 25.49 28.00
CA PRO A 27 -22.01 25.36 27.00
C PRO A 27 -20.74 26.02 27.56
N ARG A 28 -19.86 25.21 28.15
CA ARG A 28 -18.54 25.66 28.59
C ARG A 28 -17.72 25.77 27.32
N THR A 29 -17.42 27.00 26.96
CA THR A 29 -16.44 27.41 25.96
C THR A 29 -14.99 27.12 26.39
N GLU A 30 -14.79 26.17 27.30
CA GLU A 30 -13.47 25.76 27.77
C GLU A 30 -12.90 24.74 26.77
N PRO A 31 -11.71 24.99 26.19
CA PRO A 31 -11.13 24.13 25.17
C PRO A 31 -10.77 22.77 25.78
N TRP A 32 -11.26 21.69 25.17
CA TRP A 32 -10.91 20.30 25.51
C TRP A 32 -9.41 19.98 25.42
N ALA A 33 -8.61 20.92 24.89
CA ALA A 33 -7.15 20.83 24.80
C ALA A 33 -6.47 20.68 26.18
N ASP A 34 -7.09 21.15 27.27
CA ASP A 34 -6.57 20.96 28.64
C ASP A 34 -6.99 19.61 29.29
N ALA A 35 -7.78 18.78 28.61
CA ALA A 35 -8.53 17.69 29.26
C ALA A 35 -7.84 16.31 29.28
N VAL A 36 -6.88 16.03 28.39
CA VAL A 36 -6.16 14.75 28.41
C VAL A 36 -4.72 14.99 28.84
N ALA A 37 -4.41 14.61 30.09
CA ALA A 37 -3.05 14.63 30.58
C ALA A 37 -2.15 13.76 29.69
N VAL A 38 -0.98 14.27 29.29
CA VAL A 38 -0.07 13.55 28.37
C VAL A 38 0.27 12.11 28.82
N PRO A 39 0.48 11.81 30.12
CA PRO A 39 0.64 10.43 30.57
C PRO A 39 -0.50 9.48 30.17
N VAL A 40 -1.74 9.97 30.16
CA VAL A 40 -2.94 9.21 29.74
C VAL A 40 -2.89 8.92 28.24
N LEU A 41 -2.52 9.91 27.43
CA LEU A 41 -2.32 9.73 25.99
C LEU A 41 -1.21 8.71 25.71
N GLN A 42 -0.05 8.86 26.36
CA GLN A 42 1.07 7.94 26.18
C GLN A 42 0.68 6.52 26.58
N HIS A 43 -0.02 6.34 27.70
CA HIS A 43 -0.57 5.05 28.09
C HIS A 43 -1.50 4.45 27.03
N ALA A 44 -2.44 5.24 26.48
CA ALA A 44 -3.32 4.79 25.41
C ALA A 44 -2.54 4.37 24.16
N LEU A 45 -1.58 5.18 23.70
CA LEU A 45 -0.77 4.87 22.52
C LEU A 45 0.12 3.64 22.72
N ARG A 46 0.64 3.42 23.93
CA ARG A 46 1.36 2.17 24.30
C ARG A 46 0.43 0.96 24.21
N HIS A 47 -0.77 1.05 24.80
CA HIS A 47 -1.77 -0.02 24.76
C HIS A 47 -2.19 -0.36 23.32
N LEU A 48 -2.33 0.66 22.47
CA LEU A 48 -2.65 0.52 21.06
C LEU A 48 -1.44 0.11 20.19
N ARG A 49 -0.23 0.01 20.78
CA ARG A 49 1.05 -0.37 20.13
C ARG A 49 1.59 0.64 19.11
N TYR A 50 1.26 1.91 19.27
CA TYR A 50 1.85 3.01 18.49
C TYR A 50 3.09 3.61 19.14
N LEU A 51 3.25 3.38 20.44
CA LEU A 51 4.36 3.87 21.25
C LEU A 51 5.08 2.69 21.93
N PRO A 52 6.42 2.70 22.06
CA PRO A 52 7.14 1.65 22.78
C PRO A 52 6.63 1.50 24.23
N GLU A 53 6.55 0.26 24.73
CA GLU A 53 6.04 -0.01 26.09
C GLU A 53 6.82 0.72 27.19
N THR A 54 8.11 1.00 26.94
CA THR A 54 9.01 1.68 27.88
C THR A 54 8.96 3.21 27.80
N HIS A 55 8.23 3.80 26.85
CA HIS A 55 8.21 5.25 26.65
C HIS A 55 7.15 5.92 27.51
N ASP A 56 7.55 6.63 28.56
CA ASP A 56 6.67 7.38 29.46
C ASP A 56 7.34 8.68 29.92
N SER A 57 7.39 9.68 29.04
CA SER A 57 8.06 10.95 29.35
C SER A 57 7.20 11.93 30.13
N GLY A 58 5.88 11.71 30.16
CA GLY A 58 4.90 12.60 30.80
C GLY A 58 4.74 13.96 30.13
N VAL A 59 5.40 14.18 28.98
CA VAL A 59 5.33 15.40 28.18
C VAL A 59 5.07 15.05 26.72
N LEU A 60 4.47 15.98 25.96
CA LEU A 60 4.19 15.78 24.55
C LEU A 60 5.48 15.99 23.75
N ASP A 61 6.33 14.96 23.73
CA ASP A 61 7.57 14.94 22.97
C ASP A 61 7.36 14.48 21.51
N GLU A 62 8.39 14.66 20.68
CA GLU A 62 8.38 14.30 19.26
C GLU A 62 8.00 12.83 19.01
N VAL A 63 8.38 11.92 19.92
CA VAL A 63 8.05 10.49 19.81
C VAL A 63 6.55 10.28 20.01
N THR A 64 5.96 10.95 21.01
CA THR A 64 4.51 10.90 21.29
C THR A 64 3.71 11.54 20.16
N GLU A 65 4.15 12.69 19.66
CA GLU A 65 3.54 13.37 18.51
C GLU A 65 3.54 12.50 17.26
N ARG A 66 4.68 11.88 16.92
CA ARG A 66 4.80 10.96 15.78
C ARG A 66 3.86 9.75 15.93
N ALA A 67 3.81 9.15 17.12
CA ALA A 67 2.92 8.04 17.42
C ALA A 67 1.43 8.43 17.28
N LEU A 68 1.05 9.64 17.73
CA LEU A 68 -0.30 10.15 17.60
C LEU A 68 -0.68 10.40 16.13
N ILE A 69 0.19 11.04 15.35
CA ILE A 69 -0.04 11.27 13.92
C ILE A 69 -0.20 9.92 13.20
N ARG A 70 0.68 8.95 13.49
CA ARG A 70 0.62 7.59 12.92
C ARG A 70 -0.69 6.87 13.30
N PHE A 71 -1.12 6.96 14.55
CA PHE A 71 -2.43 6.47 14.98
C PHE A 71 -3.57 7.08 14.16
N LYS A 72 -3.61 8.41 14.05
CA LYS A 72 -4.64 9.12 13.28
C LYS A 72 -4.65 8.70 11.82
N ARG A 73 -3.47 8.55 11.18
CA ARG A 73 -3.38 8.07 9.77
C ARG A 73 -4.03 6.69 9.60
N HIS A 74 -3.77 5.75 10.51
CA HIS A 74 -4.42 4.42 10.50
C HIS A 74 -5.91 4.50 10.82
N ALA A 75 -6.31 5.36 11.75
CA ALA A 75 -7.72 5.60 12.10
C ALA A 75 -8.54 6.13 10.92
N ARG A 76 -7.93 6.90 10.01
CA ARG A 76 -8.53 7.36 8.73
C ARG A 76 -8.64 6.26 7.66
N ARG A 77 -8.25 5.02 7.98
CA ARG A 77 -8.32 3.88 7.07
C ARG A 77 -9.26 2.82 7.64
N PRO A 78 -9.81 1.93 6.81
CA PRO A 78 -10.67 0.83 7.26
C PRO A 78 -9.99 -0.15 8.22
N TYR A 79 -8.67 -0.23 8.19
CA TYR A 79 -7.94 -1.39 8.70
C TYR A 79 -7.85 -1.42 10.21
N ARG A 80 -8.30 -2.51 10.82
CA ARG A 80 -8.21 -2.75 12.27
C ARG A 80 -7.81 -4.20 12.53
N VAL A 81 -7.12 -4.41 13.64
CA VAL A 81 -6.80 -5.75 14.14
C VAL A 81 -7.20 -5.83 15.60
N VAL A 82 -7.90 -6.90 15.99
CA VAL A 82 -8.25 -7.16 17.39
C VAL A 82 -7.04 -7.69 18.12
N ALA A 83 -6.58 -6.98 19.16
CA ALA A 83 -5.35 -7.31 19.87
C ALA A 83 -5.34 -8.74 20.44
N ALA A 84 -6.51 -9.23 20.90
CA ALA A 84 -6.64 -10.55 21.51
C ALA A 84 -6.51 -11.72 20.52
N THR A 85 -6.89 -11.52 19.25
CA THR A 85 -6.98 -12.62 18.27
C THR A 85 -6.05 -12.44 17.07
N GLY A 86 -5.51 -11.24 16.88
CA GLY A 86 -4.79 -10.86 15.66
C GLY A 86 -5.67 -10.88 14.40
N GLN A 87 -7.00 -11.04 14.53
CA GLN A 87 -7.89 -11.09 13.38
C GLN A 87 -8.29 -9.67 12.92
N PRO A 88 -8.52 -9.49 11.61
CA PRO A 88 -9.14 -8.29 11.07
C PRO A 88 -10.50 -7.96 11.72
N ASP A 89 -10.75 -6.69 11.98
CA ASP A 89 -12.08 -6.14 12.35
C ASP A 89 -12.30 -4.80 11.65
N ASP A 90 -12.09 -4.82 10.33
CA ASP A 90 -12.12 -3.61 9.50
C ASP A 90 -13.47 -2.90 9.55
N VAL A 91 -13.42 -1.57 9.49
CA VAL A 91 -14.60 -0.70 9.53
C VAL A 91 -14.93 -0.14 8.14
N PRO A 92 -16.22 0.14 7.85
CA PRO A 92 -16.58 0.77 6.59
C PRO A 92 -16.01 2.20 6.50
N PRO A 93 -15.78 2.76 5.29
CA PRO A 93 -15.14 4.06 5.12
C PRO A 93 -15.79 5.22 5.87
N HIS A 94 -17.12 5.20 6.06
CA HIS A 94 -17.84 6.25 6.78
C HIS A 94 -17.67 6.19 8.31
N ALA A 95 -17.14 5.08 8.84
CA ALA A 95 -16.83 4.91 10.25
C ALA A 95 -15.34 5.16 10.57
N CYS A 96 -14.54 5.48 9.55
CA CYS A 96 -13.15 5.89 9.75
C CYS A 96 -13.09 7.29 10.37
N PHE A 97 -12.02 7.54 11.13
CA PHE A 97 -11.70 8.88 11.62
C PHE A 97 -11.64 9.89 10.45
N SER A 98 -12.25 11.06 10.63
CA SER A 98 -12.31 12.12 9.61
C SER A 98 -11.42 13.32 9.93
N GLY A 99 -10.92 13.42 11.15
CA GLY A 99 -10.09 14.54 11.61
C GLY A 99 -8.71 14.60 10.94
N ALA A 100 -8.01 15.71 11.19
CA ALA A 100 -6.67 15.94 10.67
C ALA A 100 -5.62 15.02 11.34
N CYS A 101 -4.55 14.72 10.61
CA CYS A 101 -3.41 13.91 11.08
C CYS A 101 -2.25 14.81 11.52
N ASP A 102 -2.50 15.64 12.52
CA ASP A 102 -1.56 16.56 13.17
C ASP A 102 -1.27 16.10 14.62
N PRO A 103 -0.32 16.72 15.33
CA PRO A 103 -0.09 16.40 16.73
C PRO A 103 -1.17 16.95 17.70
N GLU A 104 -2.18 17.68 17.22
CA GLU A 104 -3.17 18.32 18.09
C GLU A 104 -4.13 17.30 18.73
N ILE A 105 -4.41 17.46 20.02
CA ILE A 105 -5.31 16.55 20.75
C ILE A 105 -6.69 17.20 20.89
N GLY A 106 -7.52 17.05 19.86
CA GLY A 106 -8.91 17.52 19.87
C GLY A 106 -9.91 16.49 20.38
N GLU A 107 -11.15 16.90 20.63
CA GLU A 107 -12.24 16.03 21.10
C GLU A 107 -12.43 14.78 20.22
N GLU A 108 -12.37 14.94 18.89
CA GLU A 108 -12.50 13.83 17.94
C GLU A 108 -11.37 12.80 18.11
N THR A 109 -10.16 13.25 18.40
CA THR A 109 -8.98 12.38 18.62
C THR A 109 -9.17 11.54 19.88
N VAL A 110 -9.64 12.17 20.96
CA VAL A 110 -9.92 11.48 22.23
C VAL A 110 -11.04 10.46 22.05
N ARG A 111 -12.11 10.82 21.34
CA ARG A 111 -13.22 9.92 21.03
C ARG A 111 -12.76 8.71 20.21
N GLU A 112 -11.90 8.92 19.22
CA GLU A 112 -11.36 7.84 18.39
C GLU A 112 -10.42 6.92 19.18
N LEU A 113 -9.51 7.47 20.01
CA LEU A 113 -8.67 6.68 20.92
C LEU A 113 -9.53 5.78 21.81
N MET A 114 -10.59 6.36 22.39
CA MET A 114 -11.53 5.60 23.23
C MET A 114 -12.30 4.54 22.47
N HIS A 115 -12.69 4.84 21.25
CA HIS A 115 -13.34 3.87 20.40
C HIS A 115 -12.43 2.66 20.14
N TRP A 116 -11.18 2.88 19.76
CA TRP A 116 -10.20 1.82 19.56
C TRP A 116 -9.94 0.99 20.83
N LEU A 117 -9.73 1.64 21.97
CA LEU A 117 -9.53 0.96 23.26
C LEU A 117 -10.78 0.16 23.68
N GLY A 118 -11.98 0.71 23.47
CA GLY A 118 -13.24 0.05 23.75
C GLY A 118 -13.46 -1.18 22.88
N ARG A 119 -13.05 -1.14 21.61
CA ARG A 119 -13.10 -2.26 20.68
C ARG A 119 -11.96 -3.27 20.86
N GLY A 120 -10.91 -2.91 21.59
CA GLY A 120 -9.71 -3.75 21.73
C GLY A 120 -8.91 -3.83 20.43
N TRP A 121 -9.02 -2.79 19.59
CA TRP A 121 -8.20 -2.64 18.40
C TRP A 121 -6.78 -2.22 18.77
N THR A 122 -5.84 -2.54 17.89
CA THR A 122 -4.43 -2.15 17.99
C THR A 122 -3.90 -1.81 16.61
N LEU A 123 -2.67 -1.29 16.52
CA LEU A 123 -1.90 -1.14 15.29
C LEU A 123 -2.23 -2.30 14.33
N PRO A 124 -2.63 -2.06 13.07
CA PRO A 124 -3.02 -3.10 12.12
C PRO A 124 -1.80 -3.88 11.57
N LEU A 125 -0.87 -4.25 12.46
CA LEU A 125 0.34 -5.00 12.18
C LEU A 125 -0.02 -6.41 11.69
N GLY A 126 0.34 -6.72 10.45
CA GLY A 126 0.02 -7.99 9.82
C GLY A 126 -1.45 -8.12 9.43
N ARG A 127 -2.16 -6.99 9.26
CA ARG A 127 -3.57 -6.99 8.82
C ARG A 127 -3.76 -7.83 7.57
N PHE A 128 -2.88 -7.68 6.58
CA PHE A 128 -2.91 -8.46 5.35
C PHE A 128 -1.82 -9.52 5.35
N ARG A 129 -2.15 -10.69 4.80
CA ARG A 129 -1.18 -11.74 4.54
C ARG A 129 -0.52 -11.54 3.19
N LEU A 130 0.74 -11.96 3.08
CA LEU A 130 1.35 -12.23 1.78
C LEU A 130 0.92 -13.63 1.35
N VAL A 131 0.28 -13.72 0.19
CA VAL A 131 -0.26 -14.96 -0.35
C VAL A 131 0.32 -15.25 -1.72
N SER A 132 0.47 -16.54 -2.01
CA SER A 132 0.87 -17.00 -3.33
C SER A 132 -0.23 -16.76 -4.35
N LEU A 133 0.11 -16.31 -5.57
CA LEU A 133 -0.86 -16.25 -6.67
C LEU A 133 -1.42 -17.63 -7.04
N ALA A 134 -0.64 -18.71 -6.82
CA ALA A 134 -1.11 -20.08 -6.98
C ALA A 134 -2.28 -20.44 -6.04
N GLY A 135 -2.45 -19.70 -4.94
CA GLY A 135 -3.36 -20.11 -3.86
C GLY A 135 -2.96 -21.49 -3.34
N ASP A 136 -3.95 -22.36 -3.16
CA ASP A 136 -3.76 -23.71 -2.64
C ASP A 136 -3.62 -24.78 -3.75
N ASP A 137 -3.54 -24.41 -5.03
CA ASP A 137 -3.45 -25.40 -6.12
C ASP A 137 -2.04 -26.03 -6.19
N PRO A 138 -1.88 -27.31 -5.83
CA PRO A 138 -0.58 -27.98 -5.86
C PRO A 138 -0.07 -28.16 -7.29
N ARG A 139 -0.94 -28.07 -8.32
CA ARG A 139 -0.59 -28.21 -9.74
C ARG A 139 -0.20 -26.89 -10.38
N ALA A 140 -0.34 -25.76 -9.67
CA ALA A 140 0.06 -24.48 -10.19
C ALA A 140 1.56 -24.49 -10.56
N PRO A 141 1.95 -23.82 -11.65
CA PRO A 141 3.35 -23.74 -12.05
C PRO A 141 4.18 -23.09 -10.94
N ALA A 142 5.44 -23.52 -10.81
CA ALA A 142 6.35 -23.03 -9.78
C ALA A 142 6.49 -21.50 -9.79
N SER A 143 6.40 -20.86 -10.97
CA SER A 143 6.42 -19.41 -11.11
C SER A 143 5.30 -18.71 -10.33
N LEU A 144 4.10 -19.29 -10.24
CA LEU A 144 3.00 -18.73 -9.45
C LEU A 144 3.14 -19.06 -7.97
N ARG A 145 3.69 -20.22 -7.61
CA ARG A 145 3.86 -20.64 -6.21
C ARG A 145 4.76 -19.69 -5.42
N TYR A 146 5.83 -19.18 -6.04
CA TYR A 146 6.76 -18.23 -5.42
C TYR A 146 6.43 -16.76 -5.72
N THR A 147 5.32 -16.49 -6.38
CA THR A 147 4.83 -15.12 -6.59
C THR A 147 3.96 -14.72 -5.41
N LEU A 148 4.51 -13.89 -4.52
CA LEU A 148 3.83 -13.43 -3.32
C LEU A 148 3.29 -12.02 -3.53
N LEU A 149 2.03 -11.80 -3.15
CA LEU A 149 1.39 -10.50 -3.14
C LEU A 149 0.58 -10.34 -1.85
N ARG A 150 0.33 -9.10 -1.45
CA ARG A 150 -0.64 -8.83 -0.38
C ARG A 150 -2.00 -9.40 -0.77
N GLU A 151 -2.75 -9.98 0.18
CA GLU A 151 -3.95 -10.77 -0.13
C GLU A 151 -5.03 -10.03 -0.95
N ASP A 152 -5.25 -8.74 -0.68
CA ASP A 152 -6.16 -7.88 -1.43
C ASP A 152 -5.65 -7.61 -2.86
N VAL A 153 -4.34 -7.38 -3.00
CA VAL A 153 -3.65 -7.20 -4.28
C VAL A 153 -3.71 -8.49 -5.10
N ALA A 154 -3.48 -9.64 -4.48
CA ALA A 154 -3.58 -10.95 -5.12
C ALA A 154 -5.01 -11.22 -5.62
N SER A 155 -6.02 -10.85 -4.82
CA SER A 155 -7.42 -10.96 -5.22
C SER A 155 -7.73 -10.10 -6.45
N ALA A 156 -7.36 -8.81 -6.41
CA ALA A 156 -7.54 -7.89 -7.53
C ALA A 156 -6.78 -8.36 -8.79
N TRP A 157 -5.57 -8.87 -8.61
CA TRP A 157 -4.76 -9.37 -9.72
C TRP A 157 -5.36 -10.62 -10.38
N ARG A 158 -5.96 -11.54 -9.61
CA ARG A 158 -6.66 -12.70 -10.19
C ARG A 158 -7.85 -12.27 -11.05
N VAL A 159 -8.57 -11.22 -10.67
CA VAL A 159 -9.65 -10.65 -11.51
C VAL A 159 -9.07 -10.12 -12.83
N VAL A 160 -7.99 -9.34 -12.76
CA VAL A 160 -7.26 -8.85 -13.94
C VAL A 160 -6.83 -10.01 -14.84
N MET A 161 -6.22 -11.06 -14.28
CA MET A 161 -5.78 -12.24 -15.02
C MET A 161 -6.96 -12.88 -15.77
N GLY A 162 -8.10 -13.06 -15.10
CA GLY A 162 -9.32 -13.60 -15.70
C GLY A 162 -9.84 -12.74 -16.86
N GLU A 163 -9.94 -11.42 -16.67
CA GLU A 163 -10.43 -10.51 -17.71
C GLU A 163 -9.50 -10.43 -18.92
N VAL A 164 -8.19 -10.31 -18.67
CA VAL A 164 -7.17 -10.28 -19.73
C VAL A 164 -7.21 -11.58 -20.54
N THR A 165 -7.28 -12.73 -19.89
CA THR A 165 -7.35 -14.03 -20.57
C THR A 165 -8.66 -14.20 -21.34
N ALA A 166 -9.80 -13.78 -20.79
CA ALA A 166 -11.09 -13.82 -21.50
C ALA A 166 -11.06 -13.00 -22.81
N ARG A 167 -10.31 -11.90 -22.82
CA ARG A 167 -10.06 -11.06 -24.00
C ARG A 167 -8.85 -11.50 -24.82
N GLY A 168 -8.37 -12.73 -24.62
CA GLY A 168 -7.27 -13.31 -25.38
C GLY A 168 -5.90 -12.64 -25.16
N GLY A 169 -5.78 -11.71 -24.22
CA GLY A 169 -4.50 -11.16 -23.78
C GLY A 169 -3.77 -12.10 -22.82
N THR A 170 -2.65 -11.63 -22.26
CA THR A 170 -1.96 -12.34 -21.18
C THR A 170 -1.32 -11.36 -20.21
N VAL A 171 -1.30 -11.73 -18.93
CA VAL A 171 -0.44 -11.18 -17.87
C VAL A 171 0.20 -12.33 -17.08
N ALA A 172 0.27 -13.52 -17.70
CA ALA A 172 0.79 -14.70 -17.05
C ALA A 172 2.29 -14.60 -16.81
N GLY A 173 2.73 -15.25 -15.73
CA GLY A 173 4.14 -15.30 -15.37
C GLY A 173 5.03 -16.08 -16.38
N PRO A 174 6.34 -16.20 -16.09
CA PRO A 174 6.98 -15.72 -14.86
C PRO A 174 6.97 -14.19 -14.75
N TYR A 175 6.62 -13.69 -13.57
CA TYR A 175 6.74 -12.26 -13.26
C TYR A 175 8.22 -11.90 -13.07
N GLY A 176 8.58 -10.66 -13.37
CA GLY A 176 9.93 -10.16 -13.13
C GLY A 176 10.24 -10.13 -11.62
N ASP A 177 9.27 -9.68 -10.84
CA ASP A 177 9.31 -9.52 -9.39
C ASP A 177 7.90 -9.25 -8.85
N THR A 178 7.64 -9.56 -7.59
CA THR A 178 6.35 -9.33 -6.92
C THR A 178 6.48 -9.12 -5.41
N TRP A 179 7.52 -9.67 -4.80
CA TRP A 179 7.81 -9.46 -3.40
C TRP A 179 9.32 -9.45 -3.14
N ARG A 180 9.76 -8.50 -2.31
CA ARG A 180 11.15 -8.36 -1.88
C ARG A 180 11.25 -8.40 -0.37
N PRO A 181 12.25 -9.10 0.20
CA PRO A 181 12.55 -8.99 1.61
C PRO A 181 13.10 -7.59 1.95
N LEU A 182 13.03 -7.21 3.22
CA LEU A 182 13.70 -6.00 3.73
C LEU A 182 15.20 -6.05 3.45
N GLY A 183 15.79 -4.88 3.20
CA GLY A 183 17.21 -4.78 2.88
C GLY A 183 17.57 -5.29 1.48
N TYR A 184 16.58 -5.61 0.63
CA TYR A 184 16.84 -5.91 -0.78
C TYR A 184 17.08 -4.61 -1.58
N HIS A 185 18.34 -4.18 -1.67
CA HIS A 185 18.77 -3.02 -2.45
C HIS A 185 19.94 -3.36 -3.40
N ARG A 186 19.95 -4.59 -3.94
CA ARG A 186 21.09 -5.16 -4.68
C ARG A 186 21.20 -4.70 -6.14
N LYS A 187 20.34 -3.81 -6.63
CA LYS A 187 20.28 -3.43 -8.06
C LYS A 187 20.14 -1.91 -8.21
N ASP A 188 20.77 -1.37 -9.25
CA ASP A 188 20.57 0.03 -9.67
C ASP A 188 19.07 0.29 -9.93
N GLY A 189 18.57 1.45 -9.48
CA GLY A 189 17.15 1.83 -9.60
C GLY A 189 16.20 1.22 -8.55
N ALA A 190 16.66 0.32 -7.66
CA ALA A 190 15.81 -0.25 -6.63
C ALA A 190 15.58 0.72 -5.44
N SER A 191 14.35 1.22 -5.31
CA SER A 191 13.95 2.05 -4.16
C SER A 191 13.96 1.26 -2.85
N ARG A 192 14.59 1.81 -1.81
CA ARG A 192 14.52 1.26 -0.43
C ARG A 192 13.09 1.21 0.12
N ARG A 193 12.18 2.04 -0.42
CA ARG A 193 10.77 2.16 -0.01
C ARG A 193 9.81 1.56 -1.04
N SER A 194 10.29 0.57 -1.79
CA SER A 194 9.57 -0.06 -2.91
C SER A 194 8.31 -0.78 -2.46
N PHE A 195 7.25 -0.70 -3.28
CA PHE A 195 6.01 -1.46 -3.12
C PHE A 195 6.16 -2.98 -3.22
N HIS A 196 7.27 -3.48 -3.75
CA HIS A 196 7.59 -4.91 -3.72
C HIS A 196 7.79 -5.42 -2.29
N ILE A 197 8.27 -4.57 -1.37
CA ILE A 197 8.44 -4.97 0.04
C ILE A 197 7.09 -5.30 0.68
N THR A 198 6.04 -4.57 0.29
CA THR A 198 4.70 -4.68 0.85
C THR A 198 3.75 -5.52 0.00
N GLY A 199 4.29 -6.23 -1.01
CA GLY A 199 3.52 -7.11 -1.90
C GLY A 199 2.46 -6.39 -2.72
N ARG A 200 2.64 -5.08 -2.98
CA ARG A 200 1.71 -4.25 -3.77
C ARG A 200 2.12 -4.09 -5.23
N ALA A 201 3.38 -4.31 -5.54
CA ALA A 201 3.92 -4.17 -6.88
C ALA A 201 4.03 -5.49 -7.61
N ILE A 202 3.95 -5.40 -8.93
CA ILE A 202 4.11 -6.51 -9.85
C ILE A 202 4.94 -6.01 -11.02
N ASP A 203 6.02 -6.74 -11.33
CA ASP A 203 6.76 -6.56 -12.57
C ASP A 203 6.26 -7.60 -13.58
N LEU A 204 5.64 -7.14 -14.67
CA LEU A 204 5.15 -7.99 -15.75
C LEU A 204 6.28 -8.82 -16.40
N ASN A 205 5.90 -9.92 -17.07
CA ASN A 205 6.82 -10.76 -17.82
C ASN A 205 7.48 -9.99 -18.97
N GLN A 206 8.74 -9.61 -18.78
CA GLN A 206 9.50 -8.79 -19.73
C GLN A 206 9.77 -9.48 -21.07
N ARG A 207 9.78 -10.83 -21.07
CA ARG A 207 9.98 -11.63 -22.30
C ARG A 207 8.83 -11.47 -23.30
N LEU A 208 7.67 -10.99 -22.85
CA LEU A 208 6.55 -10.75 -23.75
C LEU A 208 6.71 -9.48 -24.56
N ALA A 209 7.66 -8.58 -24.24
CA ALA A 209 7.87 -7.36 -25.01
C ALA A 209 8.88 -7.50 -26.15
N ASN A 210 9.68 -8.57 -26.21
CA ASN A 210 10.69 -8.76 -27.24
C ASN A 210 10.93 -10.24 -27.54
N GLY A 211 11.25 -10.56 -28.80
CA GLY A 211 11.67 -11.90 -29.23
C GLY A 211 10.53 -12.84 -29.65
N PRO A 212 10.83 -14.13 -29.87
CA PRO A 212 9.84 -15.12 -30.27
C PRO A 212 8.68 -15.19 -29.26
N GLY A 213 7.45 -15.06 -29.76
CA GLY A 213 6.26 -15.03 -28.90
C GLY A 213 5.98 -13.68 -28.24
N GLN A 214 6.56 -12.57 -28.74
CA GLN A 214 6.19 -11.22 -28.32
C GLN A 214 4.66 -11.04 -28.34
N ARG A 215 4.12 -10.60 -27.20
CA ARG A 215 2.72 -10.25 -27.01
C ARG A 215 2.53 -8.78 -26.65
N TYR A 216 3.53 -8.13 -26.07
CA TYR A 216 3.49 -6.74 -25.61
C TYR A 216 4.18 -5.83 -26.62
N PHE A 217 3.50 -4.74 -26.94
CA PHE A 217 3.98 -3.68 -27.81
C PHE A 217 3.93 -2.39 -27.00
N LEU A 218 5.10 -1.78 -26.82
CA LEU A 218 5.31 -0.66 -25.91
C LEU A 218 5.23 0.63 -26.70
N VAL A 219 4.31 1.52 -26.36
CA VAL A 219 4.17 2.84 -27.00
C VAL A 219 4.59 3.91 -26.00
N PRO A 220 5.65 4.69 -26.27
CA PRO A 220 6.06 5.80 -25.43
C PRO A 220 4.92 6.83 -25.32
N GLU A 221 4.71 7.36 -24.12
CA GLU A 221 3.69 8.36 -23.83
C GLU A 221 4.24 9.37 -22.82
N ILE A 222 4.17 10.67 -23.13
CA ILE A 222 4.51 11.72 -22.16
C ILE A 222 3.23 12.09 -21.40
N VAL A 223 3.27 11.95 -20.07
CA VAL A 223 2.17 12.36 -19.18
C VAL A 223 2.74 13.26 -18.10
N ARG A 224 2.30 14.54 -18.08
CA ARG A 224 2.79 15.56 -17.12
C ARG A 224 4.33 15.63 -17.10
N ASP A 225 4.91 15.81 -18.28
CA ASP A 225 6.37 15.95 -18.50
C ASP A 225 7.23 14.75 -18.05
N ARG A 226 6.61 13.58 -17.88
CA ARG A 226 7.32 12.33 -17.56
C ARG A 226 7.06 11.29 -18.63
N GLN A 227 8.10 10.51 -18.94
CA GLN A 227 8.01 9.40 -19.87
C GLN A 227 7.32 8.20 -19.21
N PHE A 228 6.29 7.68 -19.87
CA PHE A 228 5.65 6.42 -19.55
C PHE A 228 5.65 5.50 -20.77
N PHE A 229 5.38 4.21 -20.55
CA PHE A 229 5.14 3.27 -21.63
C PHE A 229 3.72 2.72 -21.51
N ARG A 230 2.95 2.82 -22.59
CA ARG A 230 1.64 2.16 -22.71
C ARG A 230 1.84 0.80 -23.35
N ILE A 231 1.20 -0.22 -22.79
CA ILE A 231 1.33 -1.61 -23.25
C ILE A 231 0.09 -2.00 -24.03
N TYR A 232 0.28 -2.35 -25.29
CA TYR A 232 -0.72 -3.04 -26.09
C TYR A 232 -0.39 -4.53 -26.14
N CYS A 233 -1.29 -5.36 -25.64
CA CYS A 233 -1.18 -6.80 -25.69
C CYS A 233 -1.88 -7.33 -26.94
N ARG A 234 -1.14 -7.92 -27.88
CA ARG A 234 -1.72 -8.61 -29.04
C ARG A 234 -2.62 -9.74 -28.56
N THR A 235 -3.85 -9.83 -29.06
CA THR A 235 -4.82 -10.85 -28.65
C THR A 235 -4.51 -12.21 -29.29
N LEU A 236 -4.97 -13.29 -28.67
CA LEU A 236 -4.75 -14.65 -29.16
C LEU A 236 -5.43 -14.87 -30.52
N ARG A 237 -6.70 -14.46 -30.65
CA ARG A 237 -7.42 -14.45 -31.92
C ARG A 237 -7.27 -13.09 -32.60
N GLN A 238 -6.98 -13.13 -33.89
CA GLN A 238 -6.76 -11.95 -34.72
C GLN A 238 -7.93 -11.75 -35.72
N ASP A 239 -9.14 -12.10 -35.30
CA ASP A 239 -10.40 -12.06 -36.07
C ASP A 239 -11.37 -10.95 -35.61
N GLY A 240 -10.97 -10.18 -34.59
CA GLY A 240 -11.79 -9.12 -34.01
C GLY A 240 -12.69 -9.51 -32.85
N SER A 241 -12.70 -10.78 -32.45
CA SER A 241 -13.50 -11.24 -31.31
C SER A 241 -12.99 -10.81 -29.93
N GLN A 242 -11.75 -10.32 -29.83
CA GLN A 242 -11.02 -10.21 -28.56
C GLN A 242 -10.37 -8.84 -28.28
N GLY A 243 -10.34 -7.92 -29.25
CA GLY A 243 -9.66 -6.64 -29.08
C GLY A 243 -10.01 -5.65 -30.19
N SER A 244 -9.29 -4.53 -30.19
CA SER A 244 -9.48 -3.47 -31.17
C SER A 244 -8.50 -3.62 -32.32
N LEU A 245 -8.98 -3.40 -33.55
CA LEU A 245 -8.13 -3.41 -34.74
C LEU A 245 -7.14 -2.25 -34.70
N PHE A 246 -5.87 -2.58 -34.83
CA PHE A 246 -4.80 -1.62 -35.09
C PHE A 246 -4.43 -1.72 -36.56
N GLU A 247 -4.43 -0.58 -37.24
CA GLU A 247 -3.85 -0.46 -38.57
C GLU A 247 -2.34 -0.42 -38.47
N ALA A 248 -1.66 -0.99 -39.47
CA ALA A 248 -0.20 -0.98 -39.52
C ALA A 248 0.31 0.46 -39.51
N GLY A 249 1.30 0.76 -38.66
CA GLY A 249 1.90 2.09 -38.58
C GLY A 249 1.08 3.15 -37.84
N ARG A 250 -0.09 2.80 -37.27
CA ARG A 250 -0.85 3.72 -36.40
C ARG A 250 -0.04 4.18 -35.18
N TYR A 251 0.81 3.31 -34.65
CA TYR A 251 1.68 3.59 -33.51
C TYR A 251 3.09 3.02 -33.75
N GLY A 252 4.10 3.70 -33.20
CA GLY A 252 5.46 3.19 -33.10
C GLY A 252 5.66 2.39 -31.82
N CYS A 253 6.08 1.13 -31.96
CA CYS A 253 6.57 0.30 -30.88
C CYS A 253 8.00 0.70 -30.54
N TRP A 254 8.22 1.06 -29.29
CA TRP A 254 9.55 1.23 -28.74
C TRP A 254 10.24 -0.11 -28.52
N GLN A 255 11.54 -0.14 -28.80
CA GLN A 255 12.43 -1.25 -28.53
C GLN A 255 13.75 -0.68 -28.00
N PHE A 256 14.22 -1.16 -26.85
CA PHE A 256 15.37 -0.56 -26.16
C PHE A 256 16.64 -0.47 -27.01
N PHE A 257 16.93 -1.50 -27.81
CA PHE A 257 18.12 -1.55 -28.66
C PHE A 257 17.92 -0.90 -30.04
N SER A 258 16.80 -0.20 -30.25
CA SER A 258 16.49 0.50 -31.50
C SER A 258 16.33 1.99 -31.23
N THR A 259 17.04 2.81 -32.02
CA THR A 259 16.85 4.26 -32.02
C THR A 259 15.57 4.69 -32.75
N THR A 260 15.01 3.81 -33.58
CA THR A 260 13.81 4.07 -34.37
C THR A 260 12.66 3.19 -33.89
N PRO A 261 11.53 3.77 -33.46
CA PRO A 261 10.32 3.00 -33.17
C PRO A 261 9.88 2.19 -34.39
N THR A 262 9.56 0.91 -34.20
CA THR A 262 9.08 0.04 -35.28
C THR A 262 7.56 0.12 -35.37
N PRO A 263 6.95 0.15 -36.57
CA PRO A 263 5.49 0.13 -36.69
C PRO A 263 4.88 -1.06 -35.96
N ILE A 264 3.85 -0.84 -35.13
CA ILE A 264 3.04 -1.94 -34.61
C ILE A 264 2.35 -2.64 -35.80
N PRO A 265 2.46 -3.97 -35.95
CA PRO A 265 1.83 -4.70 -37.04
C PRO A 265 0.31 -4.59 -36.99
N ARG A 266 -0.35 -4.64 -38.16
CA ARG A 266 -1.81 -4.76 -38.22
C ARG A 266 -2.27 -6.00 -37.44
N GLY A 267 -3.32 -5.84 -36.64
CA GLY A 267 -3.85 -6.93 -35.82
C GLY A 267 -4.81 -6.44 -34.77
N TYR A 268 -5.24 -7.35 -33.89
CA TYR A 268 -6.13 -7.03 -32.79
C TYR A 268 -5.36 -6.99 -31.47
N TYR A 269 -5.56 -5.92 -30.72
CA TYR A 269 -4.82 -5.62 -29.50
C TYR A 269 -5.78 -5.23 -28.38
N LEU A 270 -5.38 -5.60 -27.17
CA LEU A 270 -5.94 -5.15 -25.93
C LEU A 270 -5.05 -4.04 -25.37
N ASP A 271 -5.66 -2.92 -24.97
CA ASP A 271 -4.96 -1.89 -24.21
C ASP A 271 -4.77 -2.36 -22.77
N LEU A 272 -3.61 -2.95 -22.51
CA LEU A 272 -3.35 -3.60 -21.24
C LEU A 272 -3.18 -2.56 -20.14
N THR A 273 -2.51 -1.45 -20.44
CA THR A 273 -2.36 -0.36 -19.47
C THR A 273 -3.71 0.20 -19.04
N ALA A 274 -4.63 0.42 -19.97
CA ALA A 274 -5.98 0.91 -19.62
C ALA A 274 -6.76 -0.12 -18.78
N LEU A 275 -6.69 -1.40 -19.13
CA LEU A 275 -7.34 -2.47 -18.35
C LEU A 275 -6.77 -2.54 -16.94
N LEU A 276 -5.44 -2.52 -16.78
CA LEU A 276 -4.78 -2.53 -15.47
C LEU A 276 -5.19 -1.32 -14.62
N ALA A 277 -5.22 -0.13 -15.21
CA ALA A 277 -5.65 1.09 -14.52
C ALA A 277 -7.11 1.01 -14.05
N ALA A 278 -8.01 0.39 -14.82
CA ALA A 278 -9.40 0.17 -14.41
C ALA A 278 -9.52 -0.69 -13.14
N HIS A 279 -8.54 -1.56 -12.89
CA HIS A 279 -8.41 -2.39 -11.68
C HIS A 279 -7.46 -1.78 -10.64
N ARG A 280 -7.17 -0.48 -10.73
CA ARG A 280 -6.30 0.26 -9.79
C ARG A 280 -4.84 -0.20 -9.78
N PHE A 281 -4.36 -0.79 -10.86
CA PHE A 281 -2.93 -1.04 -11.06
C PHE A 281 -2.34 0.10 -11.86
N ASP A 282 -1.64 1.00 -11.17
CA ASP A 282 -1.02 2.17 -11.76
C ASP A 282 0.40 1.84 -12.23
N ARG A 283 0.72 2.26 -13.45
CA ARG A 283 2.09 2.21 -13.97
C ARG A 283 2.96 3.29 -13.33
N VAL A 284 4.27 3.07 -13.30
CA VAL A 284 5.25 4.10 -12.96
C VAL A 284 5.87 4.72 -14.23
N PRO A 285 6.32 5.97 -14.15
CA PRO A 285 7.11 6.57 -15.22
C PRO A 285 8.50 5.96 -15.26
N ALA A 286 9.14 6.06 -16.42
CA ALA A 286 10.56 5.79 -16.56
C ALA A 286 11.38 6.72 -15.64
N GLN A 287 12.50 6.19 -15.14
CA GLN A 287 13.45 6.93 -14.34
C GLN A 287 14.39 7.75 -15.24
N GLU A 288 15.10 8.71 -14.66
CA GLU A 288 16.10 9.51 -15.38
C GLU A 288 17.19 8.62 -16.00
N GLY A 289 17.53 8.84 -17.27
CA GLY A 289 18.51 8.04 -18.01
C GLY A 289 17.96 6.71 -18.55
N TRP A 290 16.65 6.56 -18.67
CA TRP A 290 16.00 5.40 -19.30
C TRP A 290 16.40 5.21 -20.77
N GLU A 291 16.82 6.27 -21.44
CA GLU A 291 17.25 6.27 -22.84
C GLU A 291 18.48 5.37 -23.06
N SER A 292 19.33 5.24 -22.04
CA SER A 292 20.56 4.46 -22.08
C SER A 292 20.58 3.27 -21.12
N ASN A 293 19.57 3.13 -20.25
CA ASN A 293 19.46 2.03 -19.29
C ASN A 293 18.08 1.38 -19.31
N TYR A 294 18.02 0.12 -19.78
CA TYR A 294 16.77 -0.63 -19.92
C TYR A 294 16.01 -0.76 -18.60
N LEU A 295 16.73 -0.99 -17.51
CA LEU A 295 16.12 -1.15 -16.18
C LEU A 295 15.37 0.09 -15.73
N ARG A 296 15.82 1.27 -16.18
CA ARG A 296 15.19 2.56 -15.85
C ARG A 296 13.93 2.84 -16.66
N THR A 297 13.58 2.00 -17.64
CA THR A 297 12.33 2.17 -18.40
C THR A 297 11.09 1.80 -17.58
N GLU A 298 11.22 0.87 -16.63
CA GLU A 298 10.20 0.42 -15.66
C GLU A 298 8.81 0.15 -16.27
N TRP A 299 8.73 -0.12 -17.58
CA TRP A 299 7.45 -0.28 -18.28
C TRP A 299 6.64 -1.48 -17.76
N TRP A 300 7.33 -2.46 -17.17
CA TRP A 300 6.74 -3.66 -16.58
C TRP A 300 6.17 -3.42 -15.19
N HIS A 301 6.53 -2.33 -14.51
CA HIS A 301 6.24 -2.13 -13.10
C HIS A 301 4.88 -1.46 -12.89
N TYR A 302 3.99 -2.19 -12.23
CA TYR A 302 2.68 -1.70 -11.80
C TYR A 302 2.54 -1.86 -10.30
N HIS A 303 1.85 -0.93 -9.64
CA HIS A 303 1.47 -1.08 -8.24
C HIS A 303 -0.02 -0.88 -8.04
N TYR A 304 -0.58 -1.65 -7.11
CA TYR A 304 -1.97 -1.46 -6.71
C TYR A 304 -2.12 -0.17 -5.92
N SER A 305 -3.01 0.74 -6.31
CA SER A 305 -3.14 2.09 -5.73
C SER A 305 -4.33 2.27 -4.79
N ALA A 306 -5.25 1.30 -4.72
CA ALA A 306 -6.39 1.39 -3.81
C ALA A 306 -5.91 1.44 -2.34
N HIS A 307 -6.38 2.42 -1.58
CA HIS A 307 -6.00 2.61 -0.18
C HIS A 307 -4.48 2.55 0.05
N LYS A 308 -3.71 3.20 -0.81
CA LYS A 308 -2.28 3.43 -0.59
C LYS A 308 -2.07 4.28 0.67
N GLN A 309 -1.13 3.88 1.52
CA GLN A 309 -0.79 4.61 2.74
C GLN A 309 0.10 5.81 2.47
N GLU A 310 0.12 6.70 3.45
CA GLU A 310 0.84 7.96 3.34
C GLU A 310 2.34 7.78 3.51
N THR A 311 2.76 6.92 4.44
CA THR A 311 4.18 6.63 4.70
C THR A 311 4.54 5.19 4.36
N PHE A 312 5.84 4.93 4.21
CA PHE A 312 6.36 3.59 3.97
C PHE A 312 6.17 2.69 5.19
N LEU A 313 6.32 3.23 6.40
CA LEU A 313 6.01 2.55 7.65
C LEU A 313 4.56 2.05 7.69
N ASP A 314 3.60 2.92 7.37
CA ASP A 314 2.18 2.59 7.40
C ASP A 314 1.86 1.43 6.41
N GLU A 315 2.49 1.38 5.23
CA GLU A 315 2.33 0.23 4.30
C GLU A 315 2.99 -1.06 4.81
N CYS A 316 4.15 -0.95 5.47
CA CYS A 316 4.91 -2.09 5.98
C CYS A 316 4.15 -2.79 7.12
N GLU A 317 3.55 -2.02 8.01
CA GLU A 317 2.77 -2.55 9.13
C GLU A 317 1.64 -3.42 8.66
N LEU A 318 0.95 -3.01 7.60
CA LEU A 318 -0.14 -3.78 7.02
C LEU A 318 0.26 -5.19 6.58
N VAL A 319 1.54 -5.47 6.35
CA VAL A 319 2.07 -6.81 6.02
C VAL A 319 2.94 -7.42 7.12
N GLY A 320 2.88 -6.87 8.33
CA GLY A 320 3.53 -7.44 9.51
C GLY A 320 4.97 -6.98 9.74
N VAL A 321 5.43 -5.97 9.00
CA VAL A 321 6.75 -5.36 9.22
C VAL A 321 6.60 -4.17 10.15
N SER A 322 7.18 -4.26 11.35
CA SER A 322 7.13 -3.19 12.35
C SER A 322 8.17 -2.10 12.11
N GLU A 323 8.00 -0.94 12.74
CA GLU A 323 9.03 0.11 12.81
C GLU A 323 10.37 -0.46 13.30
N GLY A 324 10.36 -1.31 14.33
CA GLY A 324 11.56 -1.95 14.85
C GLY A 324 12.26 -2.86 13.83
N ASP A 325 11.51 -3.54 12.96
CA ASP A 325 12.08 -4.35 11.87
C ASP A 325 12.79 -3.48 10.83
N LEU A 326 12.18 -2.35 10.47
CA LEU A 326 12.78 -1.39 9.53
C LEU A 326 14.05 -0.76 10.10
N LEU A 327 14.02 -0.32 11.37
CA LEU A 327 15.20 0.23 12.03
C LEU A 327 16.34 -0.80 12.11
N ARG A 328 16.04 -2.07 12.45
CA ARG A 328 17.03 -3.15 12.43
C ARG A 328 17.57 -3.45 11.03
N ALA A 329 16.75 -3.26 10.00
CA ALA A 329 17.16 -3.35 8.59
C ALA A 329 17.95 -2.12 8.10
N GLY A 330 18.26 -1.17 8.98
CA GLY A 330 19.09 0.00 8.71
C GLY A 330 18.33 1.14 8.02
N TYR A 331 17.01 1.24 8.21
CA TYR A 331 16.23 2.40 7.81
C TYR A 331 16.30 3.50 8.88
N THR A 332 16.24 4.77 8.47
CA THR A 332 16.07 5.89 9.40
C THR A 332 14.58 6.22 9.61
N VAL A 333 14.25 6.93 10.70
CA VAL A 333 12.89 7.43 10.94
C VAL A 333 12.41 8.31 9.77
N GLU A 334 13.29 9.18 9.27
CA GLU A 334 12.99 10.03 8.12
C GLU A 334 12.68 9.20 6.85
N GLU A 335 13.41 8.11 6.61
CA GLU A 335 13.13 7.24 5.47
C GLU A 335 11.74 6.58 5.59
N ILE A 336 11.40 6.01 6.76
CA ILE A 336 10.16 5.24 6.91
C ILE A 336 8.90 6.13 6.94
N ASP A 337 9.03 7.40 7.34
CA ASP A 337 7.94 8.38 7.31
C ASP A 337 7.72 9.05 5.95
N ARG A 338 8.60 8.81 4.97
CA ARG A 338 8.39 9.27 3.60
C ARG A 338 7.40 8.39 2.85
N ARG A 339 6.80 8.94 1.79
CA ARG A 339 5.84 8.23 0.92
C ARG A 339 6.43 6.94 0.32
N PRO A 340 5.68 5.84 0.24
CA PRO A 340 6.15 4.61 -0.41
C PRO A 340 6.15 4.74 -1.94
N GLY A 341 7.02 3.95 -2.58
CA GLY A 341 7.30 4.01 -4.02
C GLY A 341 8.76 4.37 -4.28
#